data_AF-A0A7R9G8C9-F1
#
_entry.id   AF-A0A7R9G8C9-F1
#
_cell.length_a   1.000
_cell.length_b   1.000
_cell.length_c   1.000
_cell.angle_alpha   90.00
_cell.angle_beta   90.00
_cell.angle_gamma   90.00
#
_symmetry.space_group_name_H-M   'P 1'
#
loop_
_entity.id
_entity.type
_entity.pdbx_description
1 polymer ?
#
loop_
_entity_poly.entity_id
_entity_poly.type
_entity_poly.pdbx_seq_one_letter_code
_entity_poly.pdbx_strand_id
1 'polypeptide(L)'
;VTGVPSFRGRGNNVVRLQVQNLYDITIFENNLFMTSWRNQSIIRLDKYQSDDHETVANFSRPFAIHVYHRQRQPDESEMADFSSSGIIVALFCLMMVCFVLVWHPCKEHNGLCDHICIPAWKRNVSVVQCLCQAGYRLSRDGQCL
;
A
#
# COMPACT_ATOMS: atom_id res chain seq x y z
N VAL A 1 -3.59 -17.05 17.73
CA VAL A 1 -2.87 -16.99 16.44
C VAL A 1 -2.42 -15.55 16.25
N THR A 2 -1.15 -15.28 16.47
CA THR A 2 -0.49 -13.97 16.34
C THR A 2 -0.49 -13.51 14.87
N GLY A 3 -0.73 -12.22 14.59
CA GLY A 3 -0.90 -11.71 13.22
C GLY A 3 -1.31 -10.25 13.12
N VAL A 4 -1.02 -9.62 11.99
CA VAL A 4 -1.32 -8.19 11.72
C VAL A 4 -2.81 -8.03 11.37
N PRO A 5 -3.50 -6.97 11.86
CA PRO A 5 -4.92 -6.77 11.58
C PRO A 5 -5.22 -6.62 10.08
N SER A 6 -6.37 -7.14 9.66
CA SER A 6 -6.89 -6.92 8.30
C SER A 6 -7.28 -5.47 8.08
N PHE A 7 -7.21 -4.97 6.84
CA PHE A 7 -7.72 -3.63 6.46
C PHE A 7 -9.16 -3.35 6.90
N ARG A 8 -9.99 -4.40 7.07
CA ARG A 8 -11.37 -4.26 7.59
C ARG A 8 -11.45 -4.19 9.12
N GLY A 9 -10.33 -4.12 9.83
CA GLY A 9 -10.27 -4.09 11.30
C GLY A 9 -10.72 -5.38 11.98
N ARG A 10 -10.75 -6.52 11.26
CA ARG A 10 -11.10 -7.84 11.80
C ARG A 10 -9.85 -8.67 12.06
N GLY A 11 -9.88 -9.46 13.13
CA GLY A 11 -8.80 -10.37 13.49
C GLY A 11 -7.58 -9.65 14.08
N ASN A 12 -7.82 -8.71 15.00
CA ASN A 12 -6.74 -7.98 15.68
C ASN A 12 -5.97 -8.95 16.59
N ASN A 13 -4.72 -9.22 16.27
CA ASN A 13 -3.82 -9.92 17.18
C ASN A 13 -2.72 -8.97 17.61
N VAL A 14 -2.26 -9.14 18.86
CA VAL A 14 -1.26 -8.28 19.45
C VAL A 14 0.08 -9.00 19.37
N VAL A 15 1.00 -8.40 18.62
CA VAL A 15 2.41 -8.77 18.63
C VAL A 15 3.06 -8.00 19.78
N ARG A 16 3.53 -8.71 20.81
CA ARG A 16 4.13 -8.10 22.00
C ARG A 16 5.63 -8.13 21.89
N LEU A 17 6.25 -6.96 21.95
CA LEU A 17 7.69 -6.81 21.99
C LEU A 17 8.05 -5.78 23.07
N GLN A 18 9.08 -6.07 23.87
CA GLN A 18 9.55 -5.14 24.88
C GLN A 18 10.49 -4.10 24.26
N VAL A 19 9.91 -3.19 23.49
CA VAL A 19 10.59 -2.09 22.83
C VAL A 19 10.12 -0.76 23.38
N GLN A 20 11.04 0.16 23.55
CA GLN A 20 10.76 1.50 24.04
C GLN A 20 11.04 2.51 22.95
N ASN A 21 10.08 3.41 22.72
CA ASN A 21 10.17 4.50 21.76
C ASN A 21 10.39 3.99 20.32
N LEU A 22 9.39 3.27 19.81
CA LEU A 22 9.30 2.95 18.38
C LEU A 22 8.98 4.22 17.58
N TYR A 23 9.63 4.42 16.43
CA TYR A 23 9.32 5.53 15.52
C TYR A 23 8.52 5.10 14.30
N ASP A 24 9.07 4.15 13.55
CA ASP A 24 8.53 3.74 12.26
C ASP A 24 8.60 2.22 12.08
N ILE A 25 7.69 1.69 11.26
CA ILE A 25 7.51 0.25 11.01
C ILE A 25 7.27 -0.01 9.52
N THR A 26 7.90 -1.06 9.00
CA THR A 26 7.64 -1.57 7.66
C THR A 26 7.59 -3.09 7.67
N ILE A 27 6.93 -3.66 6.66
CA ILE A 27 6.75 -5.11 6.51
C ILE A 27 7.56 -5.59 5.30
N PHE A 28 8.07 -6.80 5.31
CA PHE A 28 8.45 -7.45 4.07
C PHE A 28 8.37 -8.95 4.26
N GLU A 29 7.72 -9.64 3.31
CA GLU A 29 7.45 -11.08 3.42
C GLU A 29 6.77 -11.44 4.76
N ASN A 30 7.43 -12.25 5.59
CA ASN A 30 6.96 -12.66 6.91
C ASN A 30 7.52 -11.80 8.05
N ASN A 31 8.30 -10.78 7.76
CA ASN A 31 9.01 -10.00 8.76
C ASN A 31 8.42 -8.60 8.94
N LEU A 32 8.39 -8.14 10.18
CA LEU A 32 8.20 -6.75 10.55
C LEU A 32 9.58 -6.16 10.86
N PHE A 33 9.83 -4.95 10.38
CA PHE A 33 11.03 -4.17 10.66
C PHE A 33 10.62 -2.90 11.37
N MET A 34 11.22 -2.61 12.52
CA MET A 34 10.86 -1.48 13.36
C MET A 34 12.11 -0.73 13.80
N THR A 35 11.99 0.57 13.99
CA THR A 35 13.06 1.43 14.47
C THR A 35 12.88 1.75 15.95
N SER A 36 13.92 1.52 16.76
CA SER A 36 13.91 1.76 18.22
C SER A 36 14.87 2.89 18.59
N TRP A 37 14.36 3.92 19.27
CA TRP A 37 15.20 5.03 19.75
C TRP A 37 16.11 4.60 20.90
N ARG A 38 15.56 3.87 21.89
CA ARG A 38 16.30 3.51 23.11
C ARG A 38 17.52 2.64 22.79
N ASN A 39 17.31 1.69 21.90
CA ASN A 39 18.36 0.75 21.51
C ASN A 39 19.18 1.29 20.33
N GLN A 40 18.77 2.43 19.75
CA GLN A 40 19.40 3.03 18.57
C GLN A 40 19.59 1.99 17.47
N SER A 41 18.55 1.22 17.21
CA SER A 41 18.65 0.02 16.38
C SER A 41 17.41 -0.23 15.54
N ILE A 42 17.61 -1.00 14.48
CA ILE A 42 16.55 -1.57 13.65
C ILE A 42 16.33 -3.00 14.11
N ILE A 43 15.09 -3.31 14.48
CA ILE A 43 14.67 -4.60 14.99
C ILE A 43 13.83 -5.30 13.93
N ARG A 44 14.08 -6.59 13.71
CA ARG A 44 13.31 -7.49 12.86
C ARG A 44 12.61 -8.53 13.72
N LEU A 45 11.37 -8.85 13.41
CA LEU A 45 10.62 -9.95 14.03
C LEU A 45 9.74 -10.66 12.99
N ASP A 46 9.32 -11.89 13.29
CA ASP A 46 8.32 -12.58 12.50
C ASP A 46 6.90 -12.08 12.84
N LYS A 47 6.07 -11.85 11.82
CA LYS A 47 4.72 -11.30 11.96
C LYS A 47 3.71 -12.27 12.57
N TYR A 48 4.00 -13.57 12.50
CA TYR A 48 3.20 -14.66 13.04
C TYR A 48 3.80 -15.24 14.31
N GLN A 49 5.12 -15.13 14.52
CA GLN A 49 5.79 -15.61 15.72
C GLN A 49 6.48 -14.45 16.44
N SER A 50 5.94 -14.05 17.59
CA SER A 50 6.42 -12.89 18.35
C SER A 50 7.43 -13.20 19.44
N ASP A 51 7.85 -14.46 19.57
CA ASP A 51 8.70 -14.89 20.70
C ASP A 51 10.15 -14.41 20.57
N ASP A 52 10.63 -14.18 19.35
CA ASP A 52 12.01 -13.78 19.10
C ASP A 52 12.11 -12.58 18.15
N HIS A 53 13.16 -11.79 18.34
CA HIS A 53 13.48 -10.62 17.53
C HIS A 53 14.98 -10.47 17.36
N GLU A 54 15.37 -10.05 16.16
CA GLU A 54 16.76 -9.85 15.79
C GLU A 54 17.06 -8.35 15.66
N THR A 55 18.25 -7.94 16.06
CA THR A 55 18.74 -6.59 15.73
C THR A 55 19.45 -6.65 14.39
N VAL A 56 18.88 -5.99 13.38
CA VAL A 56 19.41 -5.96 12.01
C VAL A 56 20.63 -5.05 11.92
N ALA A 57 20.56 -3.89 12.55
CA ALA A 57 21.62 -2.89 12.51
C ALA A 57 21.47 -1.86 13.64
N ASN A 58 22.60 -1.27 14.02
CA ASN A 58 22.65 -0.16 14.97
C ASN A 58 22.84 1.15 14.22
N PHE A 59 21.95 2.10 14.44
CA PHE A 59 21.95 3.42 13.81
C PHE A 59 21.64 4.48 14.85
N SER A 60 22.44 5.55 14.87
CA SER A 60 22.11 6.71 15.68
C SER A 60 20.85 7.38 15.11
N ARG A 61 19.76 7.38 15.89
CA ARG A 61 18.47 8.04 15.58
C ARG A 61 17.80 7.58 14.28
N PRO A 62 17.37 6.31 14.20
CA PRO A 62 16.63 5.82 13.05
C PRO A 62 15.17 6.29 13.14
N PHE A 63 14.84 7.41 12.50
CA PHE A 63 13.48 7.99 12.57
C PHE A 63 12.48 7.37 11.60
N ALA A 64 12.95 6.82 10.48
CA ALA A 64 12.12 6.25 9.44
C ALA A 64 12.80 5.01 8.84
N ILE A 65 12.00 4.04 8.41
CA ILE A 65 12.46 2.82 7.75
C ILE A 65 11.55 2.47 6.58
N HIS A 66 12.14 2.26 5.40
CA HIS A 66 11.40 1.89 4.19
C HIS A 66 12.07 0.71 3.49
N VAL A 67 11.26 -0.23 3.01
CA VAL A 67 11.73 -1.38 2.23
C VAL A 67 11.52 -1.08 0.76
N TYR A 68 12.61 -0.99 0.02
CA TYR A 68 12.59 -0.86 -1.43
C TYR A 68 12.60 -2.24 -2.09
N HIS A 69 11.46 -2.66 -2.64
CA HIS A 69 11.34 -3.93 -3.38
C HIS A 69 10.21 -3.85 -4.42
N ARG A 70 10.38 -4.46 -5.61
CA ARG A 70 9.36 -4.42 -6.68
C ARG A 70 8.02 -5.00 -6.24
N GLN A 71 8.01 -6.04 -5.41
CA GLN A 71 6.75 -6.58 -4.86
C GLN A 71 6.00 -5.62 -3.94
N ARG A 72 6.65 -4.56 -3.41
CA ARG A 72 5.97 -3.50 -2.64
C ARG A 72 5.32 -2.45 -3.55
N GLN A 73 5.73 -2.38 -4.81
CA GLN A 73 5.23 -1.49 -5.84
C GLN A 73 4.93 -2.31 -7.09
N PRO A 74 3.92 -3.20 -7.05
CA PRO A 74 3.57 -4.02 -8.20
C PRO A 74 3.21 -3.13 -9.38
N ASP A 75 3.72 -3.47 -10.56
CA ASP A 75 3.39 -2.76 -11.79
C ASP A 75 1.91 -2.96 -12.12
N GLU A 76 1.29 -1.89 -12.59
CA GLU A 76 -0.04 -1.93 -13.19
C GLU A 76 0.08 -2.61 -14.56
N SER A 77 -0.71 -3.65 -14.82
CA SER A 77 -0.85 -4.14 -16.20
C SER A 77 -1.69 -3.14 -16.99
N GLU A 78 -1.30 -2.87 -18.23
CA GLU A 78 -2.19 -2.28 -19.24
C GLU A 78 -3.40 -3.19 -19.44
N MET A 79 -4.46 -3.01 -18.64
CA MET A 79 -5.77 -3.55 -18.98
C MET A 79 -6.37 -2.61 -20.01
N ALA A 80 -6.13 -2.90 -21.28
CA ALA A 80 -6.93 -2.35 -22.36
C ALA A 80 -8.41 -2.69 -22.11
N ASP A 81 -9.19 -1.63 -21.88
CA ASP A 81 -10.62 -1.48 -22.06
C ASP A 81 -11.46 -2.78 -22.18
N PHE A 82 -12.10 -3.19 -21.08
CA PHE A 82 -13.15 -4.22 -21.09
C PHE A 82 -14.50 -3.61 -20.66
N SER A 83 -14.92 -2.53 -21.35
CA SER A 83 -16.16 -1.81 -21.10
C SER A 83 -17.47 -2.57 -21.42
N SER A 84 -17.51 -3.91 -21.50
CA SER A 84 -18.79 -4.57 -21.84
C SER A 84 -19.10 -5.89 -21.15
N SER A 85 -18.38 -6.32 -20.11
CA SER A 85 -18.81 -7.48 -19.32
C SER A 85 -18.38 -7.34 -17.89
N GLY A 86 -19.34 -7.16 -16.98
CA GLY A 86 -19.11 -7.17 -15.55
C GLY A 86 -18.56 -8.51 -15.08
N ILE A 87 -17.24 -8.69 -15.18
CA ILE A 87 -16.47 -9.79 -14.62
C ILE A 87 -15.28 -9.14 -13.90
N ILE A 88 -15.42 -9.03 -12.59
CA ILE A 88 -14.37 -8.54 -11.69
C ILE A 88 -13.44 -9.73 -11.45
N VAL A 89 -12.14 -9.55 -11.71
CA VAL A 89 -11.08 -10.58 -11.72
C VAL A 89 -11.05 -11.40 -13.01
N ALA A 90 -10.37 -10.87 -14.03
CA ALA A 90 -9.78 -11.78 -15.00
C ALA A 90 -8.59 -12.47 -14.32
N LEU A 91 -8.79 -13.70 -13.86
CA LEU A 91 -7.69 -14.65 -13.68
C LEU A 91 -7.11 -14.92 -15.07
N PHE A 92 -6.32 -13.99 -15.61
CA PHE A 92 -5.44 -14.29 -16.73
C PHE A 92 -4.27 -15.10 -16.20
N CYS A 93 -4.56 -16.36 -15.85
CA CYS A 93 -3.59 -17.39 -15.52
C CYS A 93 -2.99 -17.93 -16.83
N LEU A 94 -2.50 -17.05 -17.71
CA LEU A 94 -2.07 -17.46 -19.04
C LEU A 94 -0.70 -18.14 -19.05
N MET A 95 -0.12 -18.48 -17.89
CA MET A 95 0.98 -19.43 -17.65
C MET A 95 1.35 -19.31 -16.17
N MET A 96 0.70 -20.02 -15.25
CA MET A 96 1.08 -20.18 -13.82
C MET A 96 1.59 -18.94 -13.05
N VAL A 97 1.21 -17.71 -13.43
CA VAL A 97 1.53 -16.50 -12.65
C VAL A 97 0.25 -15.70 -12.45
N CYS A 98 -0.30 -15.77 -11.24
CA CYS A 98 -1.35 -14.86 -10.80
C CYS A 98 -0.73 -13.51 -10.48
N PHE A 99 -0.71 -12.59 -11.44
CA PHE A 99 -0.44 -11.19 -11.13
C PHE A 99 -1.71 -10.57 -10.53
N VAL A 100 -1.58 -9.93 -9.36
CA VAL A 100 -2.66 -9.10 -8.81
C VAL A 100 -2.72 -7.85 -9.68
N LEU A 101 -3.59 -7.88 -10.68
CA LEU A 101 -3.77 -6.76 -11.59
C LEU A 101 -4.61 -5.69 -10.88
N VAL A 102 -3.96 -4.58 -10.54
CA VAL A 102 -4.63 -3.37 -10.08
C VAL A 102 -4.62 -2.39 -11.25
N TRP A 103 -5.80 -2.05 -11.77
CA TRP A 103 -5.93 -1.01 -12.78
C TRP A 103 -6.09 0.34 -12.08
N HIS A 104 -5.32 1.36 -12.51
CA HIS A 104 -5.46 2.70 -11.98
C HIS A 104 -6.10 3.64 -13.02
N PRO A 105 -7.27 4.25 -12.71
CA PRO A 105 -8.01 5.10 -13.64
C PRO A 105 -7.28 6.37 -14.11
N CYS A 106 -6.16 6.72 -13.49
CA CYS A 106 -5.42 7.95 -13.78
C CYS A 106 -4.21 7.69 -14.69
N LYS A 107 -3.92 6.41 -15.00
CA LYS A 107 -2.81 6.03 -15.87
C LYS A 107 -3.00 6.54 -17.29
N GLU A 108 -4.22 6.46 -17.78
CA GLU A 108 -4.61 6.91 -19.11
C GLU A 108 -5.08 8.36 -19.05
N HIS A 109 -4.42 9.24 -19.80
CA HIS A 109 -4.82 10.65 -19.97
C HIS A 109 -5.16 11.39 -18.65
N ASN A 110 -4.48 11.06 -17.54
CA ASN A 110 -4.77 11.63 -16.21
C ASN A 110 -6.24 11.47 -15.78
N GLY A 111 -6.93 10.44 -16.25
CA GLY A 111 -8.37 10.24 -16.02
C GLY A 111 -9.26 11.37 -16.57
N LEU A 112 -8.79 12.13 -17.57
CA LEU A 112 -9.44 13.34 -18.09
C LEU A 112 -9.53 14.50 -17.06
N CYS A 113 -8.69 14.50 -16.02
CA CYS A 113 -8.61 15.59 -15.06
C CYS A 113 -7.61 16.68 -15.52
N ASP A 114 -7.95 17.95 -15.30
CA ASP A 114 -7.06 19.09 -15.62
C ASP A 114 -5.79 19.10 -14.76
N HIS A 115 -5.94 18.94 -13.45
CA HIS A 115 -4.85 19.03 -12.48
C HIS A 115 -4.51 17.66 -11.88
N ILE A 116 -5.21 17.26 -10.81
CA ILE A 116 -4.87 16.08 -10.02
C ILE A 116 -5.93 15.00 -10.23
N CYS A 117 -5.51 13.79 -10.58
CA CYS A 117 -6.36 12.61 -10.63
C CYS A 117 -6.05 11.66 -9.48
N ILE A 118 -7.08 11.24 -8.74
CA ILE A 118 -6.97 10.23 -7.70
C ILE A 118 -8.00 9.10 -7.92
N PRO A 119 -7.67 7.85 -7.57
CA PRO A 119 -8.63 6.75 -7.65
C PRO A 119 -9.56 6.80 -6.43
N ALA A 120 -10.87 6.84 -6.67
CA ALA A 120 -11.89 6.66 -5.64
C ALA A 120 -12.54 5.28 -5.76
N TRP A 121 -12.96 4.69 -4.64
CA TRP A 121 -13.52 3.33 -4.64
C TRP A 121 -15.04 3.35 -4.45
N LYS A 122 -15.80 2.90 -5.45
CA LYS A 122 -17.26 2.76 -5.39
C LYS A 122 -17.66 1.34 -5.73
N ARG A 123 -18.39 0.67 -4.82
CA ARG A 123 -18.91 -0.71 -5.01
C ARG A 123 -17.84 -1.70 -5.51
N ASN A 124 -16.62 -1.62 -4.98
CA ASN A 124 -15.49 -2.45 -5.41
C ASN A 124 -14.91 -2.17 -6.80
N VAL A 125 -15.17 -0.97 -7.33
CA VAL A 125 -14.58 -0.48 -8.58
C VAL A 125 -13.83 0.81 -8.31
N SER A 126 -12.63 0.94 -8.88
CA SER A 126 -11.88 2.20 -8.91
C SER A 126 -12.47 3.13 -9.97
N VAL A 127 -12.91 4.32 -9.56
CA VAL A 127 -13.44 5.38 -10.40
C VAL A 127 -12.53 6.60 -10.33
N VAL A 128 -12.51 7.42 -11.39
CA VAL A 128 -11.78 8.69 -11.42
C VAL A 128 -12.40 9.68 -10.41
N GLN A 129 -11.55 10.40 -9.68
CA GLN A 129 -11.93 11.61 -8.97
C GLN A 129 -10.89 12.71 -9.24
N CYS A 130 -11.34 13.81 -9.83
CA CYS A 130 -10.50 14.97 -10.12
C CYS A 130 -10.42 15.92 -8.92
N LEU A 131 -9.24 16.49 -8.69
CA LEU A 131 -8.97 17.51 -7.69
C LEU A 131 -8.22 18.68 -8.36
N CYS A 132 -8.48 19.88 -7.87
CA CYS A 132 -7.81 21.09 -8.33
C CYS A 132 -6.69 21.50 -7.37
N GLN A 133 -5.63 22.11 -7.90
CA GLN A 133 -4.63 22.77 -7.09
C GLN A 133 -5.23 23.92 -6.27
N ALA A 134 -4.53 24.35 -5.22
CA ALA A 134 -4.96 25.47 -4.40
C ALA A 134 -5.16 26.74 -5.25
N GLY A 135 -6.26 27.45 -5.02
CA GLY A 135 -6.65 28.63 -5.78
C GLY A 135 -7.63 28.39 -6.93
N TYR A 136 -7.96 27.13 -7.24
CA TYR A 136 -8.92 26.76 -8.28
C TYR A 136 -10.11 26.00 -7.70
N ARG A 137 -11.26 26.09 -8.37
CA ARG A 137 -12.48 25.37 -8.05
C ARG A 137 -12.81 24.36 -9.13
N LEU A 138 -13.16 23.15 -8.70
CA LEU A 138 -13.61 22.09 -9.60
C LEU A 138 -14.98 22.45 -10.20
N SER A 139 -15.03 22.50 -11.53
CA SER A 139 -16.24 22.60 -12.34
C SER A 139 -16.93 21.23 -12.47
N ARG A 140 -18.18 21.21 -12.95
CA ARG A 140 -18.93 19.96 -13.15
C ARG A 140 -18.33 19.07 -14.22
N ASP A 141 -17.59 19.66 -15.15
CA ASP A 141 -16.99 18.96 -16.29
C ASP A 141 -15.58 18.41 -16.00
N GLY A 142 -15.15 18.42 -14.73
CA GLY A 142 -13.80 17.98 -14.33
C GLY A 142 -12.72 19.05 -14.51
N GLN A 143 -13.09 20.23 -15.03
CA GLN A 143 -12.18 21.35 -15.23
C GLN A 143 -11.90 22.14 -13.96
N CYS A 144 -10.72 22.73 -13.86
CA CYS A 144 -10.33 23.58 -12.75
C CYS A 144 -10.34 25.06 -13.14
N LEU A 145 -11.23 25.84 -12.52
CA LEU A 145 -11.45 27.28 -12.79
C LEU A 145 -10.95 28.18 -11.66
#